data_AF-A0A1V5X2X1-F1
#
_entry.id   AF-A0A1V5X2X1-F1
#
_cell.length_a   1.000
_cell.length_b   1.000
_cell.length_c   1.000
_cell.angle_alpha   90.00
_cell.angle_beta   90.00
_cell.angle_gamma   90.00
#
_symmetry.space_group_name_H-M   'P 1'
#
loop_
_entity.id
_entity.type
_entity.pdbx_description
1 polymer ?
#
loop_
_entity_poly.entity_id
_entity_poly.type
_entity_poly.pdbx_seq_one_letter_code
_entity_poly.pdbx_strand_id
1 'polypeptide(L)'
;MSEQFVISCHHCKLQIAVTNAHVGVEVKCPGCDKNVQVLPHMKAAKVEASIPEVRREFQPDELELLKPHGILFFGPLGAPTNKNRWEFALMAQLFEEAVGPLEPLVEVANKRGHKPYRWRFFRKKPVRRFVAFVNDKTEELFALQNRLNEIFANELQLSLYSDSVGTMVNFSERLKSILDDLQAYFESLVSQELPGEHPYPEVFHYLQGWVAHIIGTIQWLVGQLNGIATAGKVTVPMLDFQYSFVPHDLNVLLNLKMHLPQGKAFS
;
A
#
# COMPACT_ATOMS: atom_id res chain seq x y z
N MET A 1 21.48 6.96 28.17
CA MET A 1 22.23 8.03 27.48
C MET A 1 21.47 8.37 26.22
N SER A 2 21.06 9.62 26.02
CA SER A 2 20.35 10.02 24.79
C SER A 2 21.37 10.20 23.67
N GLU A 3 21.31 9.36 22.65
CA GLU A 3 22.13 9.48 21.45
C GLU A 3 21.85 10.84 20.78
N GLN A 4 22.92 11.59 20.53
CA GLN A 4 22.89 12.88 19.84
C GLN A 4 23.18 12.65 18.36
N PHE A 5 22.42 13.32 17.51
CA PHE A 5 22.65 13.33 16.07
C PHE A 5 22.40 14.72 15.51
N VAL A 6 22.83 14.96 14.29
CA VAL A 6 22.70 16.26 13.62
C VAL A 6 21.60 16.16 12.57
N ILE A 7 20.77 17.20 12.44
CA ILE A 7 19.84 17.37 11.33
C ILE A 7 20.16 18.66 10.56
N SER A 8 19.83 18.72 9.27
CA SER A 8 19.93 19.95 8.49
C SER A 8 18.60 20.69 8.42
N CYS A 9 18.60 22.00 8.73
CA CYS A 9 17.44 22.85 8.50
C CYS A 9 17.10 22.90 7.01
N HIS A 10 15.91 22.45 6.62
CA HIS A 10 15.53 22.43 5.20
C HIS A 10 15.41 23.83 4.58
N HIS A 11 15.26 24.89 5.40
CA HIS A 11 15.19 26.29 4.97
C HIS A 11 16.55 26.98 4.79
N CYS A 12 17.40 26.99 5.82
CA CYS A 12 18.68 27.73 5.79
C CYS A 12 19.92 26.83 5.74
N LYS A 13 19.73 25.50 5.70
CA LYS A 13 20.77 24.46 5.64
C LYS A 13 21.70 24.38 6.86
N LEU A 14 21.49 25.21 7.88
CA LEU A 14 22.23 25.14 9.14
C LEU A 14 22.05 23.76 9.79
N GLN A 15 23.15 23.20 10.29
CA GLN A 15 23.15 21.95 11.05
C GLN A 15 22.71 22.20 12.50
N ILE A 16 21.78 21.38 12.99
CA ILE A 16 21.16 21.47 14.31
C ILE A 16 21.44 20.16 15.04
N ALA A 17 22.09 20.23 16.19
CA ALA A 17 22.26 19.07 17.06
C ALA A 17 20.94 18.78 17.79
N VAL A 18 20.47 17.53 17.71
CA VAL A 18 19.25 17.04 18.33
C VAL A 18 19.54 15.73 19.08
N THR A 19 18.54 15.25 19.82
CA THR A 19 18.61 13.95 20.52
C THR A 19 17.44 13.08 20.10
N ASN A 20 17.51 11.77 20.35
CA ASN A 20 16.37 10.86 20.13
C ASN A 20 15.07 11.30 20.82
N ALA A 21 15.15 12.06 21.92
CA ALA A 21 13.98 12.61 22.61
C ALA A 21 13.24 13.69 21.81
N HIS A 22 13.88 14.28 20.80
CA HIS A 22 13.26 15.28 19.93
C HIS A 22 12.58 14.67 18.69
N VAL A 23 12.77 13.38 18.42
CA VAL A 23 12.18 12.73 17.23
C VAL A 23 10.65 12.86 17.24
N GLY A 24 10.09 13.34 16.12
CA GLY A 24 8.66 13.62 15.98
C GLY A 24 8.22 14.98 16.52
N VAL A 25 9.13 15.75 17.14
CA VAL A 25 8.88 17.10 17.65
C VAL A 25 9.47 18.13 16.67
N GLU A 26 8.85 19.31 16.60
CA GLU A 26 9.43 20.45 15.90
C GLU A 26 10.43 21.20 16.79
N VAL A 27 11.64 21.42 16.28
CA VAL A 27 12.66 22.25 16.92
C VAL A 27 12.85 23.54 16.15
N LYS A 28 13.11 24.63 16.87
CA LYS A 28 13.34 25.94 16.25
C LYS A 28 14.77 26.02 15.71
N CYS A 29 14.92 26.35 14.42
CA CYS A 29 16.24 26.50 13.82
C CYS A 29 16.94 27.77 14.34
N PRO A 30 18.14 27.68 14.94
CA PRO A 30 18.83 28.85 15.48
C PRO A 30 19.34 29.82 14.41
N GLY A 31 19.38 29.40 13.13
CA GLY A 31 19.83 30.25 12.02
C GLY A 31 18.72 31.03 11.31
N CYS A 32 17.48 30.53 11.30
CA CYS A 32 16.38 31.17 10.56
C CYS A 32 15.06 31.25 11.32
N ASP A 33 15.05 30.85 12.59
CA ASP A 33 13.89 30.84 13.51
C ASP A 33 12.67 30.02 13.07
N LYS A 34 12.74 29.32 11.93
CA LYS A 34 11.67 28.44 11.45
C LYS A 34 11.67 27.11 12.20
N ASN A 35 10.48 26.55 12.37
CA ASN A 35 10.30 25.21 12.92
C ASN A 35 10.80 24.16 11.93
N VAL A 36 11.53 23.18 12.44
CA VAL A 36 12.06 22.06 11.67
C VAL A 36 11.63 20.79 12.38
N GLN A 37 10.92 19.93 11.66
CA GLN A 37 10.56 18.61 12.16
C GLN A 37 11.82 17.75 12.33
N VAL A 38 12.01 17.19 13.53
CA VAL A 38 13.09 16.24 13.78
C VAL A 38 12.65 14.86 13.33
N LEU A 39 13.26 14.37 12.26
CA LEU A 39 13.03 13.03 11.75
C LEU A 39 13.84 12.01 12.55
N PRO A 40 13.39 10.74 12.64
CA PRO A 40 14.23 9.65 13.09
C PRO A 40 15.54 9.63 12.30
N HIS A 41 16.65 9.26 12.93
CA HIS A 41 17.99 9.26 12.33
C HIS A 41 18.03 8.58 10.94
N MET A 42 17.36 7.44 10.80
CA MET A 42 17.28 6.69 9.53
C MET A 42 16.56 7.45 8.40
N LYS A 43 15.58 8.30 8.72
CA LYS A 43 14.90 9.18 7.74
C LYS A 43 15.69 10.45 7.48
N ALA A 44 16.29 11.05 8.51
CA ALA A 44 17.10 12.27 8.40
C ALA A 44 18.28 12.08 7.44
N ALA A 45 18.97 10.93 7.54
CA ALA A 45 20.07 10.57 6.65
C ALA A 45 19.70 10.59 5.16
N LYS A 46 18.43 10.32 4.80
CA LYS A 46 17.96 10.31 3.41
C LYS A 46 17.78 11.71 2.82
N VAL A 47 17.54 12.72 3.67
CA VAL A 47 17.18 14.10 3.27
C VAL A 47 18.39 15.04 3.37
N GLU A 48 19.42 14.67 4.11
CA GLU A 48 20.57 15.53 4.38
C GLU A 48 21.54 15.65 3.20
N ALA A 49 21.60 16.86 2.64
CA ALA A 49 22.50 17.19 1.54
C ALA A 49 23.99 17.14 1.91
N SER A 50 24.33 17.24 3.20
CA SER A 50 25.70 17.28 3.70
C SER A 50 26.36 15.91 3.89
N ILE A 51 25.60 14.82 3.80
CA ILE A 51 26.16 13.47 3.91
C ILE A 51 26.78 13.08 2.55
N PRO A 52 28.10 12.80 2.49
CA PRO A 52 28.80 12.47 1.23
C PRO A 52 28.28 11.15 0.67
N GLU A 53 28.15 10.98 -0.65
CA GLU A 53 27.66 9.72 -1.22
C GLU A 53 28.62 8.54 -0.95
N VAL A 54 28.12 7.50 -0.29
CA VAL A 54 28.84 6.23 -0.06
C VAL A 54 28.13 5.14 -0.84
N ARG A 55 28.89 4.23 -1.46
CA ARG A 55 28.36 3.03 -2.11
C ARG A 55 28.34 1.89 -1.10
N ARG A 56 27.22 1.19 -1.00
CA ARG A 56 27.05 0.03 -0.14
C ARG A 56 27.60 -1.18 -0.87
N GLU A 57 28.32 -1.98 -0.12
CA GLU A 57 28.65 -3.34 -0.50
C GLU A 57 27.57 -4.24 0.06
N PHE A 58 26.79 -4.87 -0.83
CA PHE A 58 25.78 -5.85 -0.44
C PHE A 58 26.46 -7.16 -0.08
N GLN A 59 26.03 -7.76 1.04
CA GLN A 59 26.57 -9.04 1.46
C GLN A 59 26.06 -10.16 0.54
N PRO A 60 26.83 -11.25 0.34
CA PRO A 60 26.42 -12.34 -0.55
C PRO A 60 25.05 -12.96 -0.19
N ASP A 61 24.76 -13.12 1.09
CA ASP A 61 23.48 -13.64 1.59
C ASP A 61 22.30 -12.73 1.24
N GLU A 62 22.47 -11.40 1.27
CA GLU A 62 21.46 -10.46 0.80
C GLU A 62 21.17 -10.61 -0.70
N LEU A 63 22.21 -10.90 -1.49
CA LEU A 63 22.08 -11.14 -2.92
C LEU A 63 21.42 -12.49 -3.22
N GLU A 64 21.67 -13.52 -2.41
CA GLU A 64 20.99 -14.81 -2.51
C GLU A 64 19.47 -14.68 -2.34
N LEU A 65 19.01 -13.78 -1.44
CA LEU A 65 17.58 -13.53 -1.24
C LEU A 65 16.88 -12.98 -2.49
N LEU A 66 17.60 -12.27 -3.37
CA LEU A 66 17.04 -11.68 -4.58
C LEU A 66 17.06 -12.62 -5.79
N LYS A 67 17.85 -13.70 -5.74
CA LYS A 67 17.96 -14.64 -6.87
C LYS A 67 16.63 -15.24 -7.33
N PRO A 68 15.70 -15.64 -6.44
CA PRO A 68 14.41 -16.19 -6.85
C PRO A 68 13.56 -15.19 -7.66
N HIS A 69 13.72 -13.90 -7.41
CA HIS A 69 12.98 -12.82 -8.06
C HIS A 69 13.54 -12.46 -9.46
N GLY A 70 14.77 -12.89 -9.76
CA GLY A 70 15.39 -12.78 -11.07
C GLY A 70 16.36 -11.61 -11.23
N ILE A 71 17.03 -11.56 -12.40
CA ILE A 71 18.19 -10.67 -12.62
C ILE A 71 17.86 -9.17 -12.58
N LEU A 72 16.61 -8.79 -12.82
CA LEU A 72 16.19 -7.38 -12.84
C LEU A 72 16.24 -6.74 -11.45
N PHE A 73 16.16 -7.55 -10.38
CA PHE A 73 16.23 -7.11 -8.98
C PHE A 73 17.61 -6.66 -8.53
N PHE A 74 18.65 -6.93 -9.32
CA PHE A 74 20.01 -6.45 -9.05
C PHE A 74 20.25 -5.03 -9.60
N GLY A 75 19.42 -4.55 -10.53
CA GLY A 75 19.54 -3.20 -11.11
C GLY A 75 19.50 -2.08 -10.05
N PRO A 76 18.51 -2.05 -9.14
CA PRO A 76 18.42 -1.06 -8.06
C PRO A 76 19.67 -0.98 -7.18
N LEU A 77 20.35 -2.11 -6.96
CA LEU A 77 21.51 -2.22 -6.06
C LEU A 77 22.76 -1.51 -6.60
N GLY A 78 22.77 -1.13 -7.88
CA GLY A 78 23.88 -0.39 -8.49
C GLY A 78 23.95 1.09 -8.09
N ALA A 79 22.91 1.64 -7.44
CA ALA A 79 22.83 3.04 -7.05
C ALA A 79 23.55 3.34 -5.70
N PRO A 80 24.12 4.55 -5.49
CA PRO A 80 24.75 4.94 -4.22
C PRO A 80 23.77 4.99 -3.02
N THR A 81 24.27 4.79 -1.79
CA THR A 81 23.54 4.18 -0.65
C THR A 81 23.50 4.94 0.68
N ASN A 82 23.71 6.25 0.69
CA ASN A 82 23.34 7.05 1.88
C ASN A 82 22.45 8.24 1.54
N LYS A 83 22.26 8.51 0.25
CA LYS A 83 21.09 9.19 -0.33
C LYS A 83 20.05 8.22 -0.92
N ASN A 84 20.32 6.92 -0.81
CA ASN A 84 19.39 5.80 -0.70
C ASN A 84 18.12 5.87 -1.54
N ARG A 85 18.29 5.50 -2.80
CA ARG A 85 17.22 5.26 -3.77
C ARG A 85 16.97 3.79 -4.04
N TRP A 86 17.93 2.94 -3.68
CA TRP A 86 17.88 1.52 -3.99
C TRP A 86 16.75 0.84 -3.20
N GLU A 87 16.46 1.26 -1.97
CA GLU A 87 15.36 0.69 -1.16
C GLU A 87 14.01 1.00 -1.78
N PHE A 88 13.81 2.24 -2.22
CA PHE A 88 12.58 2.65 -2.88
C PHE A 88 12.42 1.95 -4.23
N ALA A 89 13.50 1.86 -5.03
CA ALA A 89 13.48 1.13 -6.30
C ALA A 89 13.27 -0.38 -6.10
N LEU A 90 13.94 -1.00 -5.13
CA LEU A 90 13.79 -2.42 -4.81
C LEU A 90 12.37 -2.70 -4.31
N MET A 91 11.86 -1.89 -3.39
CA MET A 91 10.50 -2.03 -2.89
C MET A 91 9.46 -1.83 -3.99
N ALA A 92 9.69 -0.89 -4.92
CA ALA A 92 8.83 -0.73 -6.09
C ALA A 92 8.80 -2.00 -6.95
N GLN A 93 9.96 -2.60 -7.24
CA GLN A 93 10.03 -3.85 -8.00
C GLN A 93 9.37 -5.02 -7.26
N LEU A 94 9.58 -5.13 -5.95
CA LEU A 94 8.93 -6.15 -5.12
C LEU A 94 7.41 -6.00 -5.13
N PHE A 95 6.89 -4.77 -5.10
CA PHE A 95 5.46 -4.49 -5.20
C PHE A 95 4.91 -4.79 -6.59
N GLU A 96 5.62 -4.42 -7.65
CA GLU A 96 5.27 -4.74 -9.03
C GLU A 96 5.17 -6.26 -9.23
N GLU A 97 6.14 -7.02 -8.74
CA GLU A 97 6.10 -8.48 -8.80
C GLU A 97 4.93 -9.07 -8.00
N ALA A 98 4.66 -8.55 -6.80
CA ALA A 98 3.56 -9.01 -5.96
C ALA A 98 2.18 -8.71 -6.59
N VAL A 99 2.05 -7.58 -7.28
CA VAL A 99 0.79 -7.14 -7.90
C VAL A 99 0.60 -7.69 -9.32
N GLY A 100 1.68 -8.00 -10.04
CA GLY A 100 1.65 -8.46 -11.44
C GLY A 100 0.59 -9.53 -11.75
N PRO A 101 0.44 -10.60 -10.95
CA PRO A 101 -0.59 -11.63 -11.15
C PRO A 101 -2.04 -11.10 -11.09
N LEU A 102 -2.27 -9.99 -10.40
CA LEU A 102 -3.59 -9.41 -10.17
C LEU A 102 -4.00 -8.37 -11.22
N GLU A 103 -3.08 -7.87 -12.05
CA GLU A 103 -3.37 -6.84 -13.05
C GLU A 103 -4.53 -7.22 -14.01
N PRO A 104 -4.64 -8.48 -14.50
CA PRO A 104 -5.79 -8.88 -15.32
C PRO A 104 -7.14 -8.72 -14.62
N LEU A 105 -7.17 -8.80 -13.28
CA LEU A 105 -8.41 -8.68 -12.50
C LEU A 105 -8.96 -7.24 -12.54
N VAL A 106 -8.07 -6.24 -12.58
CA VAL A 106 -8.45 -4.82 -12.72
C VAL A 106 -9.20 -4.60 -14.03
N GLU A 107 -8.73 -5.20 -15.12
CA GLU A 107 -9.43 -5.13 -16.40
C GLU A 107 -10.80 -5.78 -16.35
N VAL A 108 -10.93 -6.94 -15.69
CA VAL A 108 -12.21 -7.66 -15.55
C VAL A 108 -13.20 -6.83 -14.74
N ALA A 109 -12.76 -6.24 -13.63
CA ALA A 109 -13.57 -5.36 -12.80
C ALA A 109 -14.06 -4.12 -13.58
N ASN A 110 -13.17 -3.50 -14.36
CA ASN A 110 -13.50 -2.30 -15.15
C ASN A 110 -14.38 -2.59 -16.38
N LYS A 111 -14.21 -3.74 -17.04
CA LYS A 111 -14.99 -4.13 -18.23
C LYS A 111 -16.44 -4.47 -17.92
N ARG A 112 -16.78 -4.88 -16.69
CA ARG A 112 -18.17 -5.10 -16.24
C ARG A 112 -18.90 -3.80 -15.91
N GLY A 113 -18.68 -2.79 -16.77
CA GLY A 113 -19.18 -1.43 -16.64
C GLY A 113 -20.68 -1.36 -16.39
N HIS A 114 -21.02 -0.48 -15.46
CA HIS A 114 -22.35 -0.12 -14.99
C HIS A 114 -23.31 0.12 -16.17
N LYS A 115 -24.18 -0.84 -16.49
CA LYS A 115 -25.44 -0.51 -17.15
C LYS A 115 -26.43 -0.17 -16.03
N PRO A 116 -26.86 1.09 -15.86
CA PRO A 116 -27.85 1.44 -14.85
C PRO A 116 -29.09 0.57 -15.07
N TYR A 117 -29.38 -0.31 -14.12
CA TYR A 117 -30.48 -1.24 -14.24
C TYR A 117 -31.79 -0.44 -14.14
N ARG A 118 -32.59 -0.43 -15.22
CA ARG A 118 -33.94 0.12 -15.15
C ARG A 118 -34.76 -0.79 -14.24
N TRP A 119 -35.20 -0.25 -13.10
CA TRP A 119 -36.09 -0.90 -12.12
C TRP A 119 -37.22 -1.68 -12.81
N ARG A 120 -37.05 -2.99 -12.96
CA ARG A 120 -38.14 -3.91 -13.31
C ARG A 120 -38.34 -4.85 -12.13
N PHE A 121 -39.41 -4.59 -11.37
CA PHE A 121 -39.84 -5.41 -10.25
C PHE A 121 -40.36 -6.77 -10.75
N PHE A 122 -39.47 -7.68 -11.14
CA PHE A 122 -39.81 -9.09 -11.21
C PHE A 122 -39.49 -9.71 -9.85
N ARG A 123 -40.55 -9.97 -9.07
CA ARG A 123 -40.46 -10.68 -7.80
C ARG A 123 -40.17 -12.16 -8.07
N LYS A 124 -38.92 -12.60 -8.21
CA LYS A 124 -38.58 -13.97 -7.79
C LYS A 124 -38.26 -13.95 -6.30
N LYS A 125 -38.47 -15.08 -5.64
CA LYS A 125 -38.24 -15.20 -4.19
C LYS A 125 -36.76 -14.95 -3.91
N PRO A 126 -36.43 -14.21 -2.84
CA PRO A 126 -35.04 -13.97 -2.47
C PRO A 126 -34.32 -15.29 -2.20
N VAL A 127 -33.19 -15.49 -2.89
CA VAL A 127 -32.34 -16.67 -2.66
C VAL A 127 -31.57 -16.40 -1.37
N ARG A 128 -32.09 -16.83 -0.21
CA ARG A 128 -31.46 -16.63 1.11
C ARG A 128 -29.97 -16.98 1.14
N ARG A 129 -29.55 -18.00 0.37
CA ARG A 129 -28.14 -18.40 0.22
C ARG A 129 -27.26 -17.29 -0.35
N PHE A 130 -27.82 -16.44 -1.21
CA PHE A 130 -27.06 -15.39 -1.88
C PHE A 130 -26.86 -14.15 -0.99
N VAL A 131 -27.81 -13.85 -0.10
CA VAL A 131 -27.62 -12.80 0.92
C VAL A 131 -26.50 -13.19 1.88
N ALA A 132 -26.48 -14.46 2.32
CA ALA A 132 -25.38 -14.99 3.13
C ALA A 132 -24.04 -14.87 2.39
N PHE A 133 -23.97 -15.35 1.14
CA PHE A 133 -22.77 -15.23 0.31
C PHE A 133 -22.25 -13.78 0.20
N VAL A 134 -23.13 -12.81 -0.06
CA VAL A 134 -22.74 -11.40 -0.16
C VAL A 134 -22.20 -10.87 1.17
N ASN A 135 -22.82 -11.24 2.29
CA ASN A 135 -22.33 -10.85 3.61
C ASN A 135 -20.95 -11.46 3.89
N ASP A 136 -20.81 -12.77 3.69
CA ASP A 136 -19.54 -13.49 3.87
C ASP A 136 -18.43 -12.84 3.03
N LYS A 137 -18.69 -12.54 1.76
CA LYS A 137 -17.71 -11.88 0.88
C LYS A 137 -17.39 -10.46 1.29
N THR A 138 -18.36 -9.72 1.83
CA THR A 138 -18.06 -8.39 2.37
C THR A 138 -17.14 -8.48 3.59
N GLU A 139 -17.41 -9.42 4.50
CA GLU A 139 -16.61 -9.62 5.71
C GLU A 139 -15.20 -10.10 5.37
N GLU A 140 -15.07 -11.03 4.43
CA GLU A 140 -13.79 -11.51 3.90
C GLU A 140 -12.98 -10.36 3.29
N LEU A 141 -13.59 -9.51 2.46
CA LEU A 141 -12.94 -8.34 1.89
C LEU A 141 -12.48 -7.35 2.96
N PHE A 142 -13.29 -7.09 3.98
CA PHE A 142 -12.91 -6.21 5.09
C PHE A 142 -11.74 -6.79 5.90
N ALA A 143 -11.72 -8.10 6.11
CA ALA A 143 -10.62 -8.78 6.78
C ALA A 143 -9.32 -8.66 5.96
N LEU A 144 -9.37 -8.86 4.64
CA LEU A 144 -8.22 -8.67 3.75
C LEU A 144 -7.72 -7.22 3.75
N GLN A 145 -8.64 -6.26 3.65
CA GLN A 145 -8.33 -4.84 3.69
C GLN A 145 -7.70 -4.44 5.04
N ASN A 146 -8.18 -4.99 6.16
CA ASN A 146 -7.59 -4.74 7.48
C ASN A 146 -6.17 -5.29 7.57
N ARG A 147 -5.93 -6.52 7.09
CA ARG A 147 -4.58 -7.09 7.02
C ARG A 147 -3.63 -6.23 6.19
N LEU A 148 -4.09 -5.71 5.04
CA LEU A 148 -3.32 -4.76 4.22
C LEU A 148 -3.02 -3.48 5.01
N ASN A 149 -4.03 -2.85 5.61
CA ASN A 149 -3.84 -1.66 6.43
C ASN A 149 -2.83 -1.89 7.55
N GLU A 150 -2.89 -3.03 8.23
CA GLU A 150 -1.98 -3.38 9.33
C GLU A 150 -0.53 -3.48 8.86
N ILE A 151 -0.24 -4.25 7.80
CA ILE A 151 1.15 -4.38 7.33
C ILE A 151 1.67 -3.04 6.80
N PHE A 152 0.84 -2.27 6.09
CA PHE A 152 1.27 -1.00 5.51
C PHE A 152 1.49 0.08 6.58
N ALA A 153 0.60 0.17 7.59
CA ALA A 153 0.73 1.14 8.66
C ALA A 153 1.90 0.82 9.61
N ASN A 154 2.09 -0.46 9.94
CA ASN A 154 3.07 -0.86 10.94
C ASN A 154 4.46 -1.14 10.37
N GLU A 155 4.54 -1.68 9.15
CA GLU A 155 5.78 -2.26 8.65
C GLU A 155 6.37 -1.52 7.44
N LEU A 156 5.57 -0.87 6.58
CA LEU A 156 6.09 -0.28 5.34
C LEU A 156 7.26 0.69 5.60
N GLN A 157 7.07 1.63 6.54
CA GLN A 157 8.11 2.58 6.87
C GLN A 157 9.34 1.87 7.46
N LEU A 158 9.13 0.92 8.36
CA LEU A 158 10.24 0.17 8.97
C LEU A 158 11.05 -0.57 7.89
N SER A 159 10.38 -1.21 6.93
CA SER A 159 11.03 -1.93 5.83
C SER A 159 11.80 -0.98 4.91
N LEU A 160 11.20 0.13 4.47
CA LEU A 160 11.84 1.13 3.61
C LEU A 160 13.09 1.76 4.23
N TYR A 161 13.10 1.95 5.55
CA TYR A 161 14.19 2.61 6.26
C TYR A 161 15.13 1.66 7.00
N SER A 162 14.96 0.34 6.86
CA SER A 162 15.74 -0.69 7.57
C SER A 162 17.18 -0.87 7.09
N ASP A 163 17.51 -0.39 5.88
CA ASP A 163 18.77 -0.71 5.19
C ASP A 163 19.03 -2.23 5.09
N SER A 164 17.97 -3.05 4.95
CA SER A 164 18.06 -4.50 4.92
C SER A 164 17.27 -5.09 3.76
N VAL A 165 17.95 -5.78 2.83
CA VAL A 165 17.28 -6.50 1.73
C VAL A 165 16.30 -7.52 2.30
N GLY A 166 16.72 -8.30 3.30
CA GLY A 166 15.86 -9.31 3.92
C GLY A 166 14.61 -8.73 4.57
N THR A 167 14.68 -7.55 5.19
CA THR A 167 13.48 -6.91 5.77
C THR A 167 12.47 -6.51 4.69
N MET A 168 12.94 -6.04 3.53
CA MET A 168 12.07 -5.68 2.40
C MET A 168 11.48 -6.90 1.71
N VAL A 169 12.28 -7.95 1.48
CA VAL A 169 11.81 -9.22 0.92
C VAL A 169 10.75 -9.84 1.84
N ASN A 170 11.01 -9.92 3.15
CA ASN A 170 10.05 -10.44 4.12
C ASN A 170 8.73 -9.65 4.14
N PHE A 171 8.79 -8.32 3.99
CA PHE A 171 7.59 -7.50 3.85
C PHE A 171 6.83 -7.86 2.56
N SER A 172 7.54 -7.96 1.44
CA SER A 172 6.96 -8.31 0.15
C SER A 172 6.30 -9.69 0.16
N GLU A 173 6.91 -10.69 0.80
CA GLU A 173 6.32 -12.02 0.95
C GLU A 173 5.00 -11.99 1.74
N ARG A 174 4.94 -11.21 2.82
CA ARG A 174 3.69 -11.01 3.58
C ARG A 174 2.64 -10.30 2.75
N LEU A 175 3.02 -9.25 2.02
CA LEU A 175 2.14 -8.57 1.08
C LEU A 175 1.58 -9.54 0.04
N LYS A 176 2.46 -10.31 -0.62
CA LYS A 176 2.12 -11.30 -1.62
C LYS A 176 1.13 -12.33 -1.09
N SER A 177 1.34 -12.85 0.12
CA SER A 177 0.38 -13.77 0.74
C SER A 177 -1.02 -13.17 0.90
N ILE A 178 -1.14 -11.88 1.26
CA ILE A 178 -2.45 -11.21 1.34
C ILE A 178 -3.04 -10.99 -0.05
N LEU A 179 -2.21 -10.70 -1.04
CA LEU A 179 -2.60 -10.53 -2.44
C LEU A 179 -3.05 -11.84 -3.09
N ASP A 180 -2.44 -12.97 -2.74
CA ASP A 180 -2.88 -14.31 -3.16
C ASP A 180 -4.27 -14.61 -2.58
N ASP A 181 -4.52 -14.26 -1.31
CA ASP A 181 -5.86 -14.38 -0.71
C ASP A 181 -6.88 -13.46 -1.40
N LEU A 182 -6.46 -12.25 -1.79
CA LEU A 182 -7.29 -11.30 -2.54
C LEU A 182 -7.62 -11.81 -3.96
N GLN A 183 -6.68 -12.49 -4.61
CA GLN A 183 -6.90 -13.18 -5.88
C GLN A 183 -7.96 -14.26 -5.72
N ALA A 184 -7.77 -15.16 -4.74
CA ALA A 184 -8.70 -16.24 -4.45
C ALA A 184 -10.10 -15.70 -4.11
N TYR A 185 -10.18 -14.62 -3.34
CA TYR A 185 -11.41 -13.89 -3.08
C TYR A 185 -12.08 -13.44 -4.39
N PHE A 186 -11.35 -12.76 -5.28
CA PHE A 186 -11.91 -12.25 -6.53
C PHE A 186 -12.37 -13.38 -7.47
N GLU A 187 -11.59 -14.46 -7.59
CA GLU A 187 -11.93 -15.64 -8.38
C GLU A 187 -13.20 -16.33 -7.86
N SER A 188 -13.35 -16.43 -6.54
CA SER A 188 -14.59 -16.94 -5.92
C SER A 188 -15.78 -16.01 -6.17
N LEU A 189 -15.56 -14.70 -6.26
CA LEU A 189 -16.59 -13.71 -6.53
C LEU A 189 -17.05 -13.74 -7.99
N VAL A 190 -16.13 -13.88 -8.95
CA VAL A 190 -16.46 -13.89 -10.39
C VAL A 190 -17.00 -15.22 -10.89
N SER A 191 -16.70 -16.33 -10.21
CA SER A 191 -17.21 -17.68 -10.54
C SER A 191 -18.67 -17.89 -10.10
N GLN A 192 -19.17 -17.04 -9.20
CA GLN A 192 -20.54 -17.14 -8.72
C GLN A 192 -21.56 -16.68 -9.77
N GLU A 193 -22.55 -17.54 -10.05
CA GLU A 193 -23.70 -17.15 -10.89
C GLU A 193 -24.58 -16.14 -10.14
N LEU A 194 -24.73 -14.94 -10.70
CA LEU A 194 -25.40 -13.81 -10.05
C LEU A 194 -26.90 -13.79 -10.36
N PRO A 195 -27.77 -13.62 -9.35
CA PRO A 195 -29.14 -13.22 -9.59
C PRO A 195 -29.15 -11.90 -10.35
N GLY A 196 -29.89 -11.83 -11.45
CA GLY A 196 -30.07 -10.60 -12.23
C GLY A 196 -30.94 -9.54 -11.55
N GLU A 197 -31.41 -9.81 -10.32
CA GLU A 197 -32.30 -8.93 -9.57
C GLU A 197 -31.50 -7.89 -8.76
N HIS A 198 -32.00 -6.67 -8.69
CA HIS A 198 -31.43 -5.65 -7.80
C HIS A 198 -31.57 -6.07 -6.31
N PRO A 199 -30.56 -5.81 -5.44
CA PRO A 199 -29.33 -5.04 -5.68
C PRO A 199 -28.10 -5.89 -6.07
N TYR A 200 -28.26 -7.19 -6.36
CA TYR A 200 -27.14 -8.12 -6.41
C TYR A 200 -26.05 -7.78 -7.45
N PRO A 201 -26.37 -7.44 -8.71
CA PRO A 201 -25.33 -7.07 -9.69
C PRO A 201 -24.54 -5.82 -9.27
N GLU A 202 -25.20 -4.85 -8.64
CA GLU A 202 -24.57 -3.60 -8.20
C GLU A 202 -23.65 -3.85 -7.00
N VAL A 203 -24.10 -4.62 -6.01
CA VAL A 203 -23.24 -5.03 -4.89
C VAL A 203 -21.98 -5.74 -5.38
N PHE A 204 -22.11 -6.67 -6.33
CA PHE A 204 -20.95 -7.35 -6.90
C PHE A 204 -20.02 -6.42 -7.67
N HIS A 205 -20.58 -5.45 -8.40
CA HIS A 205 -19.78 -4.44 -9.08
C HIS A 205 -18.91 -3.67 -8.09
N TYR A 206 -19.47 -3.22 -6.96
CA TYR A 206 -18.69 -2.53 -5.92
C TYR A 206 -17.67 -3.45 -5.24
N LEU A 207 -18.02 -4.70 -4.94
CA LEU A 207 -17.07 -5.67 -4.36
C LEU A 207 -15.90 -5.96 -5.31
N GLN A 208 -16.15 -6.05 -6.62
CA GLN A 208 -15.11 -6.21 -7.65
C GLN A 208 -14.28 -4.92 -7.81
N GLY A 209 -14.95 -3.77 -7.84
CA GLY A 209 -14.31 -2.46 -7.95
C GLY A 209 -13.39 -2.16 -6.77
N TRP A 210 -13.71 -2.64 -5.57
CA TRP A 210 -12.83 -2.51 -4.41
C TRP A 210 -11.52 -3.27 -4.59
N VAL A 211 -11.55 -4.50 -5.12
CA VAL A 211 -10.32 -5.24 -5.43
C VAL A 211 -9.45 -4.45 -6.41
N ALA A 212 -10.06 -3.88 -7.45
CA ALA A 212 -9.36 -3.01 -8.39
C ALA A 212 -8.79 -1.74 -7.73
N HIS A 213 -9.51 -1.14 -6.77
CA HIS A 213 -9.04 0.00 -5.99
C HIS A 213 -7.80 -0.34 -5.14
N ILE A 214 -7.79 -1.51 -4.48
CA ILE A 214 -6.64 -1.98 -3.70
C ILE A 214 -5.41 -2.12 -4.61
N ILE A 215 -5.57 -2.82 -5.74
CA ILE A 215 -4.50 -3.03 -6.73
C ILE A 215 -3.98 -1.68 -7.24
N GLY A 216 -4.89 -0.79 -7.65
CA GLY A 216 -4.54 0.55 -8.13
C GLY A 216 -3.84 1.41 -7.08
N THR A 217 -4.18 1.25 -5.79
CA THR A 217 -3.50 1.94 -4.69
C THR A 217 -2.06 1.47 -4.55
N ILE A 218 -1.80 0.16 -4.65
CA ILE A 218 -0.43 -0.38 -4.59
C ILE A 218 0.37 0.05 -5.82
N GLN A 219 -0.22 0.02 -7.02
CA GLN A 219 0.41 0.53 -8.24
C GLN A 219 0.72 2.03 -8.17
N TRP A 220 -0.16 2.82 -7.54
CA TRP A 220 0.12 4.23 -7.27
C TRP A 220 1.33 4.40 -6.33
N LEU A 221 1.43 3.57 -5.28
CA LEU A 221 2.59 3.57 -4.38
C LEU A 221 3.88 3.19 -5.10
N VAL A 222 3.85 2.18 -5.99
CA VAL A 222 4.97 1.85 -6.88
C VAL A 222 5.43 3.09 -7.66
N GLY A 223 4.50 3.84 -8.25
CA GLY A 223 4.79 5.08 -8.95
C GLY A 223 5.47 6.14 -8.05
N GLN A 224 5.02 6.29 -6.80
CA GLN A 224 5.66 7.19 -5.83
C GLN A 224 7.09 6.74 -5.49
N LEU A 225 7.28 5.45 -5.21
CA LEU A 225 8.58 4.86 -4.88
C LEU A 225 9.59 5.02 -6.04
N ASN A 226 9.17 4.73 -7.26
CA ASN A 226 9.96 4.97 -8.47
C ASN A 226 10.27 6.46 -8.68
N GLY A 227 9.31 7.35 -8.39
CA GLY A 227 9.52 8.80 -8.40
C GLY A 227 10.63 9.22 -7.45
N ILE A 228 10.61 8.74 -6.20
CA ILE A 228 11.66 9.00 -5.20
C ILE A 228 13.00 8.44 -5.68
N ALA A 229 13.00 7.22 -6.22
CA ALA A 229 14.20 6.57 -6.73
C ALA A 229 14.83 7.27 -7.96
N THR A 230 14.08 8.10 -8.67
CA THR A 230 14.59 8.81 -9.86
C THR A 230 14.89 10.30 -9.59
N ALA A 231 14.25 10.91 -8.60
CA ALA A 231 14.18 12.37 -8.39
C ALA A 231 15.50 13.14 -8.15
N GLY A 232 16.66 12.51 -8.05
CA GLY A 232 17.90 13.26 -7.77
C GLY A 232 18.14 13.48 -6.27
N LYS A 233 17.08 13.83 -5.54
CA LYS A 233 17.07 14.29 -4.15
C LYS A 233 15.75 13.90 -3.48
N VAL A 234 15.81 13.48 -2.22
CA VAL A 234 14.64 13.16 -1.41
C VAL A 234 14.28 14.37 -0.55
N THR A 235 12.99 14.70 -0.47
CA THR A 235 12.47 15.77 0.40
C THR A 235 11.54 15.19 1.46
N VAL A 236 11.34 15.89 2.58
CA VAL A 236 10.46 15.40 3.66
C VAL A 236 9.05 15.06 3.18
N PRO A 237 8.37 15.89 2.35
CA PRO A 237 7.03 15.54 1.85
C PRO A 237 6.98 14.27 1.00
N MET A 238 8.11 13.86 0.40
CA MET A 238 8.19 12.62 -0.37
C MET A 238 8.24 11.37 0.51
N LEU A 239 8.44 11.51 1.83
CA LEU A 239 8.58 10.39 2.77
C LEU A 239 7.28 10.02 3.50
N ASP A 240 6.23 10.83 3.34
CA ASP A 240 4.92 10.66 3.97
C ASP A 240 3.89 10.20 2.94
N PHE A 241 3.89 8.89 2.67
CA PHE A 241 2.92 8.28 1.75
C PHE A 241 1.50 8.38 2.34
N GLN A 242 0.60 9.05 1.62
CA GLN A 242 -0.83 9.06 1.93
C GLN A 242 -1.55 8.09 0.99
N TYR A 243 -2.05 6.99 1.53
CA TYR A 243 -2.81 5.98 0.79
C TYR A 243 -4.05 5.57 1.58
N SER A 244 -5.03 5.01 0.86
CA SER A 244 -6.23 4.44 1.45
C SER A 244 -6.63 3.19 0.67
N PHE A 245 -6.71 2.05 1.33
CA PHE A 245 -7.29 0.83 0.75
C PHE A 245 -8.83 0.82 0.81
N VAL A 246 -9.44 1.88 1.33
CA VAL A 246 -10.89 2.09 1.32
C VAL A 246 -11.25 2.98 0.13
N PRO A 247 -12.14 2.54 -0.78
CA PRO A 247 -12.59 3.34 -1.89
C PRO A 247 -13.61 4.38 -1.42
N HIS A 248 -13.74 5.45 -2.20
CA HIS A 248 -14.61 6.59 -1.89
C HIS A 248 -16.12 6.25 -1.89
N ASP A 249 -16.49 5.12 -2.49
CA ASP A 249 -17.87 4.67 -2.70
C ASP A 249 -18.34 3.61 -1.68
N LEU A 250 -17.59 3.37 -0.60
CA LEU A 250 -17.98 2.47 0.50
C LEU A 250 -19.42 2.68 0.96
N ASN A 251 -19.84 3.94 1.14
CA ASN A 251 -21.19 4.26 1.60
C ASN A 251 -22.26 3.75 0.63
N VAL A 252 -21.97 3.69 -0.67
CA VAL A 252 -22.90 3.16 -1.68
C VAL A 252 -23.06 1.65 -1.51
N LEU A 253 -21.97 0.92 -1.32
CA LEU A 253 -22.02 -0.51 -1.01
C LEU A 253 -22.84 -0.79 0.26
N LEU A 254 -22.58 -0.04 1.34
CA LEU A 254 -23.32 -0.21 2.59
C LEU A 254 -24.81 0.07 2.42
N ASN A 255 -25.18 1.09 1.65
CA ASN A 255 -26.57 1.40 1.32
C ASN A 255 -27.23 0.28 0.50
N LEU A 256 -26.55 -0.24 -0.53
CA LEU A 256 -27.05 -1.35 -1.35
C LEU A 256 -27.26 -2.62 -0.51
N LYS A 257 -26.37 -2.88 0.45
CA LYS A 257 -26.53 -4.01 1.39
C LYS A 257 -27.76 -3.88 2.28
N MET A 258 -28.17 -2.66 2.69
CA MET A 258 -29.42 -2.47 3.43
C MET A 258 -30.67 -2.85 2.64
N HIS A 259 -30.59 -2.81 1.31
CA HIS A 259 -31.66 -3.23 0.41
C HIS A 259 -31.67 -4.72 0.11
N LEU A 260 -30.68 -5.48 0.63
CA LEU A 260 -30.75 -6.93 0.56
C LEU A 260 -31.95 -7.42 1.38
N PRO A 261 -32.67 -8.46 0.90
CA PRO A 261 -33.76 -9.03 1.66
C PRO A 261 -33.25 -9.46 3.03
N GLN A 262 -33.68 -8.77 4.09
CA GLN A 262 -33.41 -9.22 5.44
C GLN A 262 -34.09 -10.58 5.58
N GLY A 263 -33.29 -11.64 5.66
CA GLY A 263 -33.79 -12.86 6.28
C GLY A 263 -34.30 -12.41 7.64
N LYS A 264 -35.57 -12.67 7.96
CA LYS A 264 -35.99 -12.63 9.36
C LYS A 264 -35.00 -13.52 10.11
N ALA A 265 -34.08 -12.89 10.84
CA ALA A 265 -33.33 -13.55 11.88
C ALA A 265 -34.40 -14.01 12.87
N PHE A 266 -34.81 -15.27 12.76
CA PHE A 266 -35.60 -15.89 13.80
C PHE A 266 -34.60 -16.50 14.78
N SER A 267 -34.67 -15.97 16.01
CA SER A 267 -34.55 -16.67 17.30
C SER A 267 -33.48 -17.75 17.42
#